data_AF-A0A3S5ALC5-F1
#
_entry.id   AF-A0A3S5ALC5-F1
#
_cell.length_a   1.000
_cell.length_b   1.000
_cell.length_c   1.000
_cell.angle_alpha   90.00
_cell.angle_beta   90.00
_cell.angle_gamma   90.00
#
_symmetry.space_group_name_H-M   'P 1'
#
loop_
_entity.id
_entity.type
_entity.pdbx_description
1 polymer ?
#
loop_
_entity_poly.entity_id
_entity_poly.type
_entity_poly.pdbx_seq_one_letter_code
_entity_poly.pdbx_strand_id
1 'polypeptide(L)' 'MGRTDSIIQKTLRRNFRDCTVLTVAHRLFTVIDSDLLIVMESGQIIEYGPPYLLVLQAMGNASEVA' A
#
# COMPACT_ATOMS: atom_id res chain seq x y z
N MET A 1 13.71 7.56 -2.14
CA MET A 1 12.35 8.07 -1.85
C MET A 1 12.29 9.55 -2.20
N GLY A 2 11.25 10.01 -2.92
CA GLY A 2 11.11 11.41 -3.32
C GLY A 2 10.58 12.28 -2.17
N ARG A 3 11.03 13.54 -2.08
CA ARG A 3 10.62 14.50 -1.05
C ARG A 3 9.09 14.65 -0.92
N THR A 4 8.38 14.56 -2.05
CA THR A 4 6.92 14.68 -2.13
C THR A 4 6.21 13.50 -1.46
N ASP A 5 6.70 12.27 -1.66
CA ASP A 5 6.08 11.06 -1.09
C ASP A 5 6.07 11.13 0.46
N SER A 6 7.18 11.60 1.06
CA SER A 6 7.28 11.76 2.51
C SER A 6 6.40 12.88 3.09
N ILE A 7 6.15 13.95 2.33
CA ILE A 7 5.26 15.04 2.75
C ILE A 7 3.81 14.56 2.73
N ILE A 8 3.41 13.84 1.68
CA ILE A 8 2.07 13.25 1.56
C ILE A 8 1.81 12.31 2.74
N GLN A 9 2.73 11.36 3.00
CA GLN A 9 2.60 10.42 4.12
C GLN A 9 2.51 11.11 5.49
N LYS A 10 3.38 12.08 5.76
CA LYS A 10 3.36 12.83 7.03
C LYS A 10 2.06 13.61 7.24
N THR A 11 1.54 14.21 6.17
CA THR A 11 0.31 15.01 6.23
C THR A 11 -0.90 14.11 6.46
N LEU A 12 -0.97 12.98 5.75
CA LEU A 12 -2.04 11.99 5.92
C LEU A 12 -2.08 11.46 7.35
N ARG A 13 -0.96 11.02 7.91
CA ARG A 13 -0.90 10.49 9.29
C ARG A 13 -1.23 11.53 10.36
N ARG A 14 -0.83 12.79 10.16
CA ARG A 14 -0.97 13.82 11.20
C ARG A 14 -2.37 14.43 11.24
N ASN A 15 -2.95 14.71 10.08
CA ASN A 15 -4.20 15.45 10.00
C ASN A 15 -5.45 14.55 9.99
N PHE A 16 -5.27 13.26 9.69
CA PHE A 16 -6.37 12.28 9.56
C PHE A 16 -6.24 11.14 10.56
N ARG A 17 -5.58 11.38 11.71
CA ARG A 17 -5.38 10.37 12.75
C ARG A 17 -6.70 9.80 13.31
N ASP A 18 -7.76 10.60 13.30
CA ASP A 18 -9.05 10.26 13.92
C ASP A 18 -10.10 9.80 12.89
N CYS A 19 -9.69 9.51 11.65
CA CYS A 19 -10.59 9.03 10.60
C CYS A 19 -9.92 7.98 9.71
N THR A 20 -10.74 7.10 9.13
CA THR A 20 -10.25 6.08 8.19
C THR A 20 -9.80 6.71 6.89
N VAL A 21 -8.55 6.41 6.47
CA VAL A 21 -7.98 6.89 5.21
C VAL A 21 -7.92 5.73 4.22
N LEU A 22 -8.70 5.83 3.14
CA LEU A 22 -8.62 4.91 2.00
C LEU A 22 -7.74 5.55 0.91
N THR A 23 -6.63 4.91 0.56
CA THR A 23 -5.69 5.40 -0.46
C THR A 23 -5.58 4.41 -1.61
N VAL A 24 -5.79 4.90 -2.84
CA VAL A 24 -5.55 4.13 -4.07
C VAL A 24 -4.25 4.62 -4.69
N ALA A 25 -3.29 3.73 -4.92
CA ALA A 25 -1.99 4.11 -5.47
C ALA A 25 -1.42 3.04 -6.40
N HIS A 26 -0.61 3.46 -7.36
CA HIS A 26 0.13 2.58 -8.26
C HIS A 26 1.52 2.20 -7.73
N ARG A 27 2.02 2.89 -6.71
CA ARG A 27 3.37 2.68 -6.15
C ARG A 27 3.25 2.10 -4.75
N LEU A 28 3.77 0.88 -4.55
CA LEU A 28 3.78 0.20 -3.26
C LEU A 28 4.36 1.07 -2.13
N PHE A 29 5.48 1.76 -2.39
CA PHE A 29 6.13 2.62 -1.40
C PHE A 29 5.28 3.79 -0.90
N THR A 30 4.24 4.19 -1.62
CA THR A 30 3.34 5.25 -1.19
C THR A 30 2.34 4.74 -0.14
N VAL A 31 1.98 3.46 -0.21
CA VAL A 31 0.93 2.83 0.63
C VAL A 31 1.47 1.81 1.63
N ILE A 32 2.78 1.55 1.64
CA ILE A 32 3.45 0.59 2.53
C ILE A 32 3.24 0.90 4.02
N ASP A 33 2.96 2.15 4.33
CA ASP A 33 2.77 2.69 5.68
C ASP A 33 1.30 2.63 6.16
N SER A 34 0.41 2.02 5.39
CA SER A 34 -1.01 1.82 5.76
C SER A 34 -1.19 0.66 6.74
N ASP A 35 -2.29 0.66 7.49
CA ASP A 35 -2.61 -0.43 8.43
C ASP A 35 -2.96 -1.74 7.69
N LEU A 36 -3.63 -1.62 6.54
CA LEU A 36 -4.08 -2.72 5.69
C LEU A 36 -3.85 -2.37 4.21
N LEU A 37 -3.55 -3.41 3.42
CA LEU A 37 -3.47 -3.33 1.97
C LEU A 37 -4.46 -4.30 1.32
N ILE A 38 -4.99 -3.89 0.18
CA ILE A 38 -5.85 -4.68 -0.71
C ILE A 38 -5.20 -4.66 -2.09
N VAL A 39 -4.98 -5.83 -2.67
CA VAL A 39 -4.62 -5.95 -4.10
C VAL A 39 -5.87 -6.40 -4.84
N MET A 40 -6.24 -5.65 -5.87
CA MET A 40 -7.40 -5.94 -6.70
C MET A 40 -6.97 -6.16 -8.14
N GLU A 41 -7.56 -7.16 -8.78
CA GLU A 41 -7.40 -7.46 -10.20
C GLU A 41 -8.75 -7.84 -10.79
N SER A 42 -9.08 -7.30 -11.96
CA SER A 42 -10.32 -7.62 -12.68
C SER A 42 -11.61 -7.52 -11.83
N GLY A 43 -11.66 -6.56 -10.90
CA GLY A 43 -12.79 -6.34 -10.01
C GLY A 43 -12.91 -7.32 -8.83
N GLN A 44 -11.91 -8.18 -8.62
CA GLN A 44 -11.83 -9.08 -7.46
C GLN A 44 -10.67 -8.73 -6.54
N ILE A 45 -10.79 -9.04 -5.25
CA ILE A 45 -9.70 -8.93 -4.28
C ILE A 45 -8.87 -10.20 -4.39
N ILE A 46 -7.61 -10.05 -4.80
CA ILE A 46 -6.67 -11.17 -4.92
C ILE A 46 -5.79 -11.32 -3.67
N GLU A 47 -5.51 -10.22 -2.97
CA GLU A 47 -4.75 -10.22 -1.72
C GLU A 47 -5.30 -9.20 -0.73
N TYR A 48 -5.21 -9.53 0.56
CA TYR A 48 -5.63 -8.67 1.66
C TYR A 48 -4.81 -8.96 2.92
N GLY A 49 -4.31 -7.91 3.56
CA GLY A 49 -3.67 -8.04 4.87
C GLY A 49 -2.72 -6.89 5.21
N PRO A 50 -2.02 -6.99 6.35
CA PRO A 50 -0.96 -6.06 6.71
C PRO A 50 0.15 -6.00 5.64
N PRO A 51 0.78 -4.83 5.41
CA PRO A 51 1.76 -4.66 4.35
C PRO A 51 2.92 -5.66 4.38
N TYR A 52 3.41 -6.02 5.57
CA TYR A 52 4.55 -6.93 5.69
C TYR A 52 4.27 -8.33 5.15
N LEU A 53 3.02 -8.81 5.23
CA LEU A 53 2.63 -10.12 4.69
C LEU A 53 2.61 -10.10 3.16
N LEU A 54 2.00 -9.06 2.59
CA LEU A 54 1.83 -8.95 1.14
C LEU A 54 3.16 -8.67 0.42
N VAL A 55 4.06 -7.88 1.02
CA VAL A 55 5.38 -7.63 0.45
C VAL A 55 6.25 -8.89 0.43
N LEU A 56 6.20 -9.72 1.48
CA LEU A 56 6.90 -11.00 1.49
C LEU A 56 6.38 -11.95 0.40
N GLN A 57 5.07 -11.93 0.12
CA GLN A 57 4.48 -12.73 -0.95
C GLN A 57 4.85 -12.21 -2.34
N ALA A 58 4.86 -10.89 -2.56
CA ALA A 58 5.34 -10.29 -3.81
C ALA A 58 6.82 -10.62 -4.11
N MET A 59 7.66 -10.74 -3.07
CA MET A 59 9.06 -11.14 -3.22
C MET A 59 9.24 -12.66 -3.41
N GLY A 60 8.25 -13.48 -3.03
CA GLY A 60 8.22 -14.93 -3.25
C GLY A 60 7.61 -15.35 -4.60
N ASN A 61 6.76 -14.52 -5.20
CA ASN A 61 6.05 -14.78 -6.46
C ASN A 61 6.65 -14.03 -7.67
N ALA A 62 7.86 -13.48 -7.55
CA ALA A 62 8.55 -12.76 -8.63
C ALA A 62 9.02 -13.64 -9.81
N SER A 63 8.40 -14.82 -10.03
CA SER A 63 8.58 -15.64 -11.22
C SER A 63 7.47 -15.47 -12.26
N GLU A 64 6.43 -14.66 -12.02
CA GLU A 64 5.28 -14.61 -12.94
C GLU A 64 4.68 -13.22 -13.14
N VAL A 65 5.52 -12.21 -13.38
CA VAL A 65 5.09 -11.01 -14.11
C VAL A 65 6.20 -10.64 -15.09
N ALA A 66 5.99 -11.06 -16.34
CA ALA A 66 6.76 -10.67 -17.51
C ALA A 66 6.55 -9.18 -17.84
#